data_AF-A0A067Z2A0-F1
#
_entry.id   AF-A0A067Z2A0-F1
#
_cell.length_a   1.000
_cell.length_b   1.000
_cell.length_c   1.000
_cell.angle_alpha   90.00
_cell.angle_beta   90.00
_cell.angle_gamma   90.00
#
_symmetry.space_group_name_H-M   'P 1'
#
loop_
_entity.id
_entity.type
_entity.pdbx_description
1 polymer ?
#
loop_
_entity_poly.entity_id
_entity_poly.type
_entity_poly.pdbx_seq_one_letter_code
_entity_poly.pdbx_strand_id
1 'polypeptide(L)'
;MARHPSRKKKARRSPTSAQISIFDQIPRNLTQAQQETLRGFLNFKTTNTKWRGRDIVPPDTFLATVIDRFQHGCDVPLEIPAFTALHGIAAWLLDQNVQISVAGSTVRPDLWTTVLAESGASKTYATRVLQNVMALRRFPEVTTAAQFVADLQEHNHAAWFQDEWGQLIKRINSQTYADEIRDYLLRLYDNQTISRRTRSQTIEVEDPALVILGTTVTDTFLQNVTLESMLDGFMQRFQYVIAERRPEPPMPLYTMDDAPTSRALTEAWDRVSNTTIHSLYTASPEAIEVYCTQFRRLFRDHTTVPSSFFRRILWRSFKYALVYHVLLGKETPEIDAGDLGWAIRVAELHLQDARNLLDRYNMSYLEKVVCKAEALAQRLRRAPSPRELIAGVRDIKNAPMARFVQELMRPQGPQRDANASSRPMAA
;
A
#
# COMPACT_ATOMS: atom_id res chain seq x y z
N MET A 1 10.94 -28.59 69.19
CA MET A 1 9.49 -28.81 69.35
C MET A 1 8.82 -27.53 69.82
N ALA A 2 8.22 -26.78 68.89
CA ALA A 2 7.20 -25.76 69.16
C ALA A 2 6.54 -25.46 67.80
N ARG A 3 5.28 -25.91 67.64
CA ARG A 3 4.48 -25.73 66.42
C ARG A 3 3.79 -24.38 66.49
N HIS A 4 4.23 -23.41 65.68
CA HIS A 4 3.43 -22.24 65.34
C HIS A 4 2.69 -22.49 64.01
N PRO A 5 1.38 -22.19 63.92
CA PRO A 5 0.62 -22.41 62.69
C PRO A 5 0.89 -21.28 61.69
N SER A 6 1.42 -21.65 60.52
CA SER A 6 1.59 -20.73 59.40
C SER A 6 0.22 -20.26 58.89
N ARG A 7 -0.05 -18.96 59.03
CA ARG A 7 -1.18 -18.26 58.39
C ARG A 7 -1.14 -18.49 56.87
N LYS A 8 -2.13 -19.24 56.34
CA LYS A 8 -2.43 -19.30 54.90
C LYS A 8 -2.79 -17.89 54.41
N LYS A 9 -1.87 -17.23 53.68
CA LYS A 9 -2.20 -16.05 52.87
C LYS A 9 -3.13 -16.50 51.75
N LYS A 10 -4.41 -16.10 51.82
CA LYS A 10 -5.34 -16.16 50.69
C LYS A 10 -4.75 -15.33 49.54
N ALA A 11 -4.30 -15.99 48.48
CA ALA A 11 -4.00 -15.34 47.22
C ALA A 11 -5.29 -14.70 46.69
N ARG A 12 -5.33 -13.36 46.65
CA ARG A 12 -6.34 -12.61 45.89
C ARG A 12 -6.15 -12.99 44.42
N ARG A 13 -7.03 -13.84 43.90
CA ARG A 13 -7.22 -13.99 42.44
C ARG A 13 -7.66 -12.63 41.91
N SER A 14 -6.81 -12.00 41.11
CA SER A 14 -7.20 -10.91 40.23
C SER A 14 -8.33 -11.40 39.31
N PRO A 15 -9.40 -10.63 39.11
CA PRO A 15 -10.46 -11.05 38.22
C PRO A 15 -9.90 -11.13 36.80
N THR A 16 -10.03 -12.33 36.22
CA THR A 16 -9.80 -12.63 34.81
C THR A 16 -10.54 -11.58 33.98
N SER A 17 -9.82 -10.72 33.26
CA SER A 17 -10.42 -9.80 32.31
C SER A 17 -11.03 -10.64 31.18
N ALA A 18 -12.32 -10.91 31.27
CA ALA A 18 -13.07 -11.46 30.16
C ALA A 18 -12.84 -10.53 28.96
N GLN A 19 -12.28 -11.06 27.87
CA GLN A 19 -12.21 -10.36 26.59
C GLN A 19 -13.65 -10.06 26.17
N ILE A 20 -14.05 -8.80 26.34
CA ILE A 20 -15.31 -8.27 25.82
C ILE A 20 -15.14 -8.19 24.31
N SER A 21 -16.04 -8.85 23.58
CA SER A 21 -16.07 -8.81 22.13
C SER A 21 -16.26 -7.36 21.67
N ILE A 22 -15.55 -6.92 20.62
CA ILE A 22 -15.75 -5.60 20.02
C ILE A 22 -17.21 -5.36 19.59
N PHE A 23 -17.97 -6.44 19.36
CA PHE A 23 -19.41 -6.38 19.07
C PHE A 23 -20.26 -5.89 20.25
N ASP A 24 -19.78 -6.03 21.48
CA ASP A 24 -20.48 -5.58 22.69
C ASP A 24 -20.26 -4.09 22.99
N GLN A 25 -19.34 -3.44 22.26
CA GLN A 25 -19.00 -2.01 22.40
C GLN A 25 -19.65 -1.13 21.34
N ILE A 26 -20.50 -1.68 20.46
CA ILE A 26 -21.27 -0.89 19.51
C ILE A 26 -22.26 -0.01 20.30
N PRO A 27 -22.21 1.33 20.19
CA PRO A 27 -23.16 2.21 20.88
C PRO A 27 -24.59 1.83 20.47
N ARG A 28 -25.42 1.41 21.43
CA ARG A 28 -26.85 1.08 21.19
C ARG A 28 -27.69 2.28 20.72
N ASN A 29 -27.06 3.45 20.61
CA ASN A 29 -27.66 4.74 20.26
C ASN A 29 -27.66 4.99 18.74
N LEU A 30 -27.07 4.08 17.95
CA LEU A 30 -27.08 4.13 16.50
C LEU A 30 -28.43 3.67 15.96
N THR A 31 -28.94 4.33 14.92
CA THR A 31 -30.17 3.88 14.23
C THR A 31 -29.96 2.50 13.60
N GLN A 32 -31.03 1.74 13.35
CA GLN A 32 -30.94 0.39 12.78
C GLN A 32 -30.15 0.37 11.45
N ALA A 33 -30.31 1.41 10.62
CA ALA A 33 -29.55 1.61 9.40
C ALA A 33 -28.05 1.89 9.66
N GLN A 34 -27.70 2.64 10.71
CA GLN A 34 -26.30 2.87 11.11
C GLN A 34 -25.67 1.63 11.72
N GLN A 35 -26.43 0.82 12.47
CA GLN A 35 -25.96 -0.47 13.00
C GLN A 35 -25.76 -1.50 11.89
N GLU A 36 -26.63 -1.54 10.88
CA GLU A 36 -26.44 -2.36 9.68
C GLU A 36 -25.26 -1.88 8.83
N THR A 37 -25.06 -0.57 8.71
CA THR A 37 -23.89 0.01 8.03
C THR A 37 -22.60 -0.34 8.80
N LEU A 38 -22.58 -0.19 10.12
CA LEU A 38 -21.43 -0.53 10.96
C LEU A 38 -21.17 -2.05 11.00
N ARG A 39 -22.22 -2.88 11.03
CA ARG A 39 -22.12 -4.34 10.87
C ARG A 39 -21.66 -4.71 9.46
N GLY A 40 -22.03 -3.95 8.43
CA GLY A 40 -21.50 -4.07 7.09
C GLY A 40 -20.01 -3.77 7.03
N PHE A 41 -19.57 -2.69 7.69
CA PHE A 41 -18.14 -2.32 7.82
C PHE A 41 -17.33 -3.31 8.67
N LEU A 42 -17.93 -3.92 9.71
CA LEU A 42 -17.28 -4.89 10.58
C LEU A 42 -17.27 -6.31 9.98
N ASN A 43 -18.33 -6.71 9.28
CA ASN A 43 -18.37 -7.99 8.55
C ASN A 43 -17.42 -8.01 7.35
N PHE A 44 -17.12 -6.85 6.74
CA PHE A 44 -16.05 -6.74 5.75
C PHE A 44 -14.65 -7.02 6.32
N LYS A 45 -14.46 -6.90 7.65
CA LYS A 45 -13.19 -7.20 8.33
C LYS A 45 -13.06 -8.62 8.86
N THR A 46 -14.13 -9.42 8.89
CA THR A 46 -14.13 -10.71 9.60
C THR A 46 -14.27 -11.97 8.73
N THR A 47 -14.16 -11.89 7.41
CA THR A 47 -14.14 -13.09 6.57
C THR A 47 -13.10 -13.04 5.46
N ASN A 48 -11.83 -13.14 5.82
CA ASN A 48 -10.91 -13.98 5.06
C ASN A 48 -9.72 -14.39 5.95
N THR A 49 -9.72 -15.63 6.44
CA THR A 49 -8.51 -16.25 7.02
C THR A 49 -7.44 -16.55 5.95
N LYS A 50 -7.69 -16.17 4.69
CA LYS A 50 -6.74 -16.25 3.58
C LYS A 50 -6.23 -14.85 3.24
N TRP A 51 -4.91 -14.72 3.12
CA TRP A 51 -4.27 -13.54 2.59
C TRP A 51 -4.91 -13.10 1.25
N ARG A 52 -5.35 -11.85 1.18
CA ARG A 52 -6.09 -11.29 0.03
C ARG A 52 -5.31 -11.34 -1.28
N GLY A 53 -3.98 -11.32 -1.21
CA GLY A 53 -3.11 -11.39 -2.38
C GLY A 53 -3.07 -12.77 -3.05
N ARG A 54 -3.75 -13.79 -2.52
CA ARG A 54 -3.81 -15.12 -3.16
C ARG A 54 -4.32 -15.06 -4.60
N ASP A 55 -5.22 -14.14 -4.91
CA ASP A 55 -5.84 -14.02 -6.23
C ASP A 55 -4.87 -13.51 -7.31
N ILE A 56 -3.73 -12.95 -6.92
CA ILE A 56 -2.68 -12.49 -7.84
C ILE A 56 -1.54 -13.51 -8.01
N VAL A 57 -1.66 -14.69 -7.41
CA VAL A 57 -0.60 -15.72 -7.42
C VAL A 57 -1.02 -16.90 -8.30
N PRO A 58 -0.47 -17.04 -9.52
CA PRO A 58 -0.67 -18.23 -10.32
C PRO A 58 0.05 -19.41 -9.67
N PRO A 59 -0.58 -20.60 -9.62
CA PRO A 59 0.04 -21.79 -9.05
C PRO A 59 1.31 -22.18 -9.82
N ASP A 60 2.22 -22.89 -9.14
CA ASP A 60 3.45 -23.45 -9.72
C ASP A 60 4.43 -22.43 -10.33
N THR A 61 4.29 -21.15 -9.99
CA THR A 61 5.18 -20.07 -10.44
C THR A 61 6.25 -19.72 -9.41
N PHE A 62 7.24 -18.92 -9.84
CA PHE A 62 8.18 -18.28 -8.91
C PHE A 62 7.46 -17.48 -7.82
N LEU A 63 6.40 -16.75 -8.17
CA LEU A 63 5.61 -15.99 -7.21
C LEU A 63 4.92 -16.90 -6.19
N ALA A 64 4.36 -18.03 -6.61
CA ALA A 64 3.79 -19.02 -5.70
C ALA A 64 4.84 -19.58 -4.73
N THR A 65 6.04 -19.86 -5.23
CA THR A 65 7.17 -20.33 -4.41
C THR A 65 7.59 -19.26 -3.40
N VAL A 66 7.71 -18.00 -3.81
CA VAL A 66 8.00 -16.87 -2.92
C VAL A 66 6.97 -16.80 -1.81
N ILE A 67 5.68 -16.78 -2.15
CA ILE A 67 4.62 -16.66 -1.14
C ILE A 67 4.59 -17.85 -0.20
N ASP A 68 4.72 -19.08 -0.70
CA ASP A 68 4.77 -20.28 0.14
C ASP A 68 5.93 -20.23 1.16
N ARG A 69 7.13 -19.86 0.70
CA ARG A 69 8.31 -19.77 1.57
C ARG A 69 8.16 -18.67 2.61
N PHE A 70 7.74 -17.48 2.22
CA PHE A 70 7.53 -16.37 3.16
C PHE A 70 6.38 -16.64 4.13
N GLN A 71 5.33 -17.36 3.71
CA GLN A 71 4.21 -17.70 4.57
C GLN A 71 4.60 -18.64 5.71
N HIS A 72 5.54 -19.56 5.47
CA HIS A 72 5.97 -20.56 6.46
C HIS A 72 7.27 -20.18 7.18
N GLY A 73 8.15 -19.39 6.55
CA GLY A 73 9.49 -19.09 7.05
C GLY A 73 9.65 -17.75 7.78
N CYS A 74 8.63 -16.88 7.76
CA CYS A 74 8.61 -15.63 8.52
C CYS A 74 7.18 -15.08 8.73
N ASP A 75 7.06 -13.99 9.48
CA ASP A 75 5.80 -13.28 9.75
C ASP A 75 5.66 -11.97 8.95
N VAL A 76 6.52 -11.75 7.94
CA VAL A 76 6.44 -10.58 7.07
C VAL A 76 5.08 -10.54 6.34
N PRO A 77 4.41 -9.38 6.26
CA PRO A 77 3.26 -9.19 5.39
C PRO A 77 3.53 -9.64 3.96
N LEU A 78 2.72 -10.56 3.44
CA LEU A 78 2.98 -11.26 2.17
C LEU A 78 2.91 -10.34 0.95
N GLU A 79 2.28 -9.17 1.03
CA GLU A 79 2.33 -8.14 0.00
C GLU A 79 3.77 -7.69 -0.30
N ILE A 80 4.63 -7.58 0.73
CA ILE A 80 6.01 -7.10 0.56
C ILE A 80 6.82 -8.04 -0.36
N PRO A 81 6.95 -9.36 -0.08
CA PRO A 81 7.66 -10.26 -0.97
C PRO A 81 6.95 -10.44 -2.33
N ALA A 82 5.61 -10.42 -2.40
CA ALA A 82 4.90 -10.48 -3.69
C ALA A 82 5.28 -9.32 -4.61
N PHE A 83 5.16 -8.09 -4.12
CA PHE A 83 5.44 -6.91 -4.94
C PHE A 83 6.94 -6.73 -5.19
N THR A 84 7.81 -7.20 -4.29
CA THR A 84 9.26 -7.28 -4.57
C THR A 84 9.54 -8.23 -5.72
N ALA A 85 8.95 -9.43 -5.74
CA ALA A 85 9.15 -10.40 -6.83
C ALA A 85 8.61 -9.87 -8.17
N LEU A 86 7.40 -9.30 -8.18
CA LEU A 86 6.81 -8.72 -9.39
C LEU A 86 7.65 -7.56 -9.96
N HIS A 87 8.12 -6.65 -9.10
CA HIS A 87 8.99 -5.54 -9.53
C HIS A 87 10.37 -6.05 -9.93
N GLY A 88 10.88 -7.11 -9.30
CA GLY A 88 12.16 -7.71 -9.68
C GLY A 88 12.11 -8.31 -11.09
N ILE A 89 11.04 -9.04 -11.42
CA ILE A 89 10.85 -9.56 -12.79
C ILE A 89 10.74 -8.41 -13.78
N ALA A 90 9.97 -7.37 -13.44
CA ALA A 90 9.80 -6.20 -14.29
C ALA A 90 11.14 -5.47 -14.53
N ALA A 91 12.00 -5.38 -13.50
CA ALA A 91 13.31 -4.76 -13.60
C ALA A 91 14.28 -5.60 -14.45
N TRP A 92 14.25 -6.93 -14.28
CA TRP A 92 15.00 -7.84 -15.14
C TRP A 92 14.60 -7.70 -16.61
N LEU A 93 13.29 -7.63 -16.90
CA LEU A 93 12.79 -7.40 -18.27
C LEU A 93 13.17 -6.02 -18.82
N LEU A 94 13.12 -4.98 -17.97
CA LEU A 94 13.50 -3.63 -18.36
C LEU A 94 15.00 -3.55 -18.71
N ASP A 95 15.86 -4.21 -17.93
CA ASP A 95 17.32 -4.29 -18.17
C ASP A 95 17.66 -4.99 -19.49
N GLN A 96 16.79 -5.89 -19.96
CA GLN A 96 16.87 -6.54 -21.28
C GLN A 96 16.18 -5.72 -22.39
N ASN A 97 15.74 -4.49 -22.09
CA ASN A 97 15.05 -3.57 -23.00
C ASN A 97 13.78 -4.16 -23.65
N VAL A 98 13.03 -4.97 -22.90
CA VAL A 98 11.78 -5.58 -23.37
C VAL A 98 10.65 -4.54 -23.41
N GLN A 99 9.85 -4.57 -24.47
CA GLN A 99 8.75 -3.63 -24.72
C GLN A 99 7.46 -4.36 -25.11
N ILE A 100 6.33 -3.65 -25.03
CA ILE A 100 4.99 -4.13 -25.38
C ILE A 100 4.35 -3.14 -26.34
N SER A 101 3.89 -3.61 -27.50
CA SER A 101 3.01 -2.86 -28.40
C SER A 101 1.55 -3.09 -28.02
N VAL A 102 0.85 -2.01 -27.68
CA VAL A 102 -0.56 -2.01 -27.29
C VAL A 102 -1.29 -0.97 -28.14
N ALA A 103 -2.13 -1.43 -29.07
CA ALA A 103 -2.94 -0.55 -29.94
C ALA A 103 -2.11 0.58 -30.61
N GLY A 104 -0.89 0.27 -31.06
CA GLY A 104 0.01 1.22 -31.72
C GLY A 104 0.83 2.11 -30.78
N SER A 105 0.66 1.97 -29.45
CA SER A 105 1.51 2.61 -28.45
C SER A 105 2.51 1.61 -27.87
N THR A 106 3.72 2.08 -27.57
CA THR A 106 4.75 1.25 -26.94
C THR A 106 4.78 1.49 -25.43
N VAL A 107 4.89 0.42 -24.66
CA VAL A 107 4.92 0.43 -23.19
C VAL A 107 6.07 -0.43 -22.70
N ARG A 108 6.68 -0.06 -21.56
CA ARG A 108 7.75 -0.79 -20.91
C ARG A 108 7.32 -1.36 -19.56
N PRO A 109 8.04 -2.35 -19.00
CA PRO A 109 7.78 -2.87 -17.66
C PRO A 109 8.34 -1.98 -16.54
N ASP A 110 8.38 -0.65 -16.70
CA ASP A 110 8.77 0.32 -15.66
C ASP A 110 7.64 0.49 -14.62
N LEU A 111 7.55 -0.45 -13.67
CA LEU A 111 6.56 -0.46 -12.59
C LEU A 111 6.96 0.48 -11.45
N TRP A 112 6.01 1.29 -10.97
CA TRP A 112 6.21 2.26 -9.89
C TRP A 112 5.18 2.02 -8.80
N THR A 113 5.61 1.51 -7.64
CA THR A 113 4.72 1.15 -6.53
C THR A 113 5.26 1.61 -5.19
N THR A 114 4.37 2.09 -4.32
CA THR A 114 4.63 2.33 -2.91
C THR A 114 3.92 1.27 -2.07
N VAL A 115 4.68 0.49 -1.30
CA VAL A 115 4.17 -0.47 -0.32
C VAL A 115 4.17 0.18 1.07
N LEU A 116 2.98 0.25 1.65
CA LEU A 116 2.70 0.83 2.96
C LEU A 116 2.56 -0.31 3.97
N ALA A 117 3.48 -0.43 4.92
CA ALA A 117 3.43 -1.45 5.97
C ALA A 117 3.56 -0.83 7.35
N GLU A 118 3.23 -1.56 8.42
CA GLU A 118 3.51 -1.10 9.78
C GLU A 118 5.02 -1.01 10.07
N SER A 119 5.37 -0.27 11.12
CA SER A 119 6.73 -0.33 11.68
C SER A 119 7.01 -1.72 12.21
N GLY A 120 8.25 -2.20 12.07
CA GLY A 120 8.62 -3.56 12.48
C GLY A 120 8.16 -4.68 11.54
N ALA A 121 7.53 -4.38 10.39
CA ALA A 121 7.10 -5.37 9.40
C ALA A 121 8.26 -6.02 8.60
N SER A 122 9.52 -5.85 9.01
CA SER A 122 10.71 -6.46 8.39
C SER A 122 10.79 -6.27 6.85
N LYS A 123 10.36 -5.09 6.35
CA LYS A 123 10.33 -4.72 4.92
C LYS A 123 11.67 -4.97 4.23
N THR A 124 12.73 -4.39 4.77
CA THR A 124 14.10 -4.47 4.26
C THR A 124 14.62 -5.92 4.19
N TYR A 125 14.21 -6.76 5.15
CA TYR A 125 14.61 -8.18 5.18
C TYR A 125 14.05 -8.94 3.99
N ALA A 126 12.74 -8.84 3.73
CA ALA A 126 12.11 -9.53 2.61
C ALA A 126 12.65 -9.05 1.26
N THR A 127 12.85 -7.73 1.12
CA THR A 127 13.46 -7.16 -0.09
C THR A 127 14.87 -7.68 -0.32
N ARG A 128 15.71 -7.74 0.73
CA ARG A 128 17.08 -8.27 0.66
C ARG A 128 17.13 -9.73 0.21
N VAL A 129 16.28 -10.58 0.80
CA VAL A 129 16.24 -12.02 0.46
C VAL A 129 15.98 -12.21 -1.04
N LEU A 130 14.98 -11.52 -1.59
CA LEU A 130 14.63 -11.67 -3.00
C LEU A 130 15.65 -11.00 -3.93
N GLN A 131 16.22 -9.86 -3.55
CA GLN A 131 17.29 -9.23 -4.33
C GLN A 131 18.51 -10.14 -4.47
N ASN A 132 18.87 -10.88 -3.42
CA ASN A 132 19.97 -11.84 -3.46
C ASN A 132 19.69 -13.02 -4.40
N VAL A 133 18.43 -13.46 -4.48
CA VAL A 133 18.02 -14.55 -5.38
C VAL A 133 18.01 -14.09 -6.84
N MET A 134 17.51 -12.87 -7.12
CA MET A 134 17.21 -12.44 -8.49
C MET A 134 18.38 -11.74 -9.21
N ALA A 135 19.48 -11.43 -8.50
CA ALA A 135 20.70 -10.82 -9.06
C ALA A 135 20.47 -9.57 -9.96
N LEU A 136 19.55 -8.69 -9.54
CA LEU A 136 19.11 -7.53 -10.32
C LEU A 136 20.17 -6.42 -10.41
N ARG A 137 20.23 -5.71 -11.55
CA ARG A 137 20.91 -4.41 -11.63
C ARG A 137 20.14 -3.40 -10.76
N ARG A 138 20.85 -2.71 -9.86
CA ARG A 138 20.25 -1.82 -8.85
C ARG A 138 20.60 -0.37 -9.10
N PHE A 139 19.61 0.49 -8.90
CA PHE A 139 19.81 1.92 -8.81
C PHE A 139 20.26 2.28 -7.38
N PRO A 140 21.33 3.09 -7.23
CA PRO A 140 21.87 3.45 -5.92
C PRO A 140 20.95 4.40 -5.14
N GLU A 141 21.23 4.59 -3.85
CA GLU A 141 20.56 5.60 -3.05
C GLU A 141 21.02 7.00 -3.46
N VAL A 142 20.04 7.90 -3.69
CA VAL A 142 20.33 9.23 -4.20
C VAL A 142 20.11 10.30 -3.13
N THR A 143 21.08 11.22 -3.05
CA THR A 143 21.03 12.35 -2.11
C THR A 143 20.83 13.70 -2.79
N THR A 144 21.21 13.85 -4.07
CA THR A 144 21.14 15.12 -4.81
C THR A 144 20.68 14.93 -6.26
N ALA A 145 20.13 15.97 -6.88
CA ALA A 145 19.72 15.95 -8.28
C ALA A 145 20.89 15.71 -9.25
N ALA A 146 22.09 16.17 -8.88
CA ALA A 146 23.30 15.94 -9.67
C ALA A 146 23.69 14.47 -9.72
N GLN A 147 23.71 13.85 -8.54
CA GLN A 147 24.00 12.44 -8.39
C GLN A 147 22.91 11.61 -9.07
N PHE A 148 21.63 11.99 -8.94
CA PHE A 148 20.52 11.29 -9.60
C PHE A 148 20.76 11.07 -11.10
N VAL A 149 21.13 12.14 -11.83
CA VAL A 149 21.30 12.06 -13.29
C VAL A 149 22.57 11.31 -13.67
N ALA A 150 23.65 11.43 -12.88
CA ALA A 150 24.86 10.65 -13.09
C ALA A 150 24.59 9.14 -12.87
N ASP A 151 23.95 8.79 -11.76
CA ASP A 151 23.57 7.42 -11.44
C ASP A 151 22.57 6.86 -12.47
N LEU A 152 21.67 7.70 -13.01
CA LEU A 152 20.74 7.31 -14.07
C LEU A 152 21.43 7.05 -15.40
N GLN A 153 22.52 7.75 -15.70
CA GLN A 153 23.32 7.45 -16.89
C GLN A 153 24.02 6.09 -16.77
N GLU A 154 24.55 5.75 -15.60
CA GLU A 154 25.29 4.51 -15.36
C GLU A 154 24.36 3.30 -15.10
N HIS A 155 23.21 3.56 -14.47
CA HIS A 155 22.26 2.54 -14.00
C HIS A 155 20.85 2.76 -14.56
N ASN A 156 20.74 3.18 -15.83
CA ASN A 156 19.46 3.20 -16.53
C ASN A 156 18.86 1.77 -16.56
N HIS A 157 17.53 1.68 -16.63
CA HIS A 157 16.78 0.42 -16.71
C HIS A 157 16.93 -0.50 -15.47
N ALA A 158 17.45 0.04 -14.36
CA ALA A 158 17.67 -0.70 -13.11
C ALA A 158 16.47 -0.72 -12.16
N ALA A 159 16.56 -1.58 -11.14
CA ALA A 159 15.65 -1.64 -10.00
C ALA A 159 16.03 -0.60 -8.92
N TRP A 160 15.14 0.35 -8.63
CA TRP A 160 15.26 1.26 -7.50
C TRP A 160 14.32 0.86 -6.36
N PHE A 161 14.84 0.02 -5.47
CA PHE A 161 14.10 -0.43 -4.29
C PHE A 161 14.53 0.42 -3.10
N GLN A 162 13.63 1.26 -2.62
CA GLN A 162 13.94 2.32 -1.66
C GLN A 162 13.11 2.15 -0.39
N ASP A 163 13.78 1.99 0.74
CA ASP A 163 13.14 2.05 2.07
C ASP A 163 12.95 3.51 2.52
N GLU A 164 12.08 3.72 3.49
CA GLU A 164 11.68 5.05 3.98
C GLU A 164 11.22 5.99 2.86
N TRP A 165 10.50 5.43 1.87
CA TRP A 165 10.04 6.15 0.68
C TRP A 165 9.27 7.43 1.02
N GLY A 166 8.42 7.41 2.04
CA GLY A 166 7.66 8.59 2.48
C GLY A 166 8.56 9.75 2.93
N GLN A 167 9.72 9.47 3.53
CA GLN A 167 10.70 10.51 3.88
C GLN A 167 11.42 11.06 2.66
N LEU A 168 11.72 10.22 1.67
CA LEU A 168 12.29 10.68 0.41
C LEU A 168 11.30 11.59 -0.33
N ILE A 169 10.02 11.20 -0.44
CA ILE A 169 8.98 12.04 -1.05
C ILE A 169 8.85 13.38 -0.32
N LYS A 170 8.90 13.40 1.03
CA LYS A 170 8.91 14.64 1.79
C LYS A 170 10.06 15.56 1.39
N ARG A 171 11.28 15.01 1.29
CA ARG A 171 12.47 15.78 0.87
C ARG A 171 12.26 16.36 -0.52
N ILE A 172 11.82 15.53 -1.47
CA ILE A 172 11.51 15.93 -2.85
C ILE A 172 10.46 17.06 -2.90
N ASN A 173 9.45 17.03 -2.01
CA ASN A 173 8.37 18.03 -2.01
C ASN A 173 8.67 19.31 -1.22
N SER A 174 9.65 19.30 -0.32
CA SER A 174 9.89 20.40 0.63
C SER A 174 11.20 21.15 0.42
N GLN A 175 12.14 20.58 -0.33
CA GLN A 175 13.48 21.13 -0.50
C GLN A 175 13.67 21.62 -1.92
N THR A 176 13.95 22.91 -2.09
CA THR A 176 14.12 23.57 -3.40
C THR A 176 15.22 22.92 -4.26
N TYR A 177 16.25 22.33 -3.64
CA TYR A 177 17.30 21.63 -4.37
C TYR A 177 16.88 20.23 -4.88
N ALA A 178 15.76 19.70 -4.40
CA ALA A 178 15.19 18.43 -4.81
C ALA A 178 14.03 18.60 -5.83
N ASP A 179 13.63 19.85 -6.13
CA ASP A 179 12.65 20.17 -7.17
C ASP A 179 13.09 19.61 -8.55
N GLU A 180 14.40 19.65 -8.84
CA GLU A 180 14.97 19.03 -10.05
C GLU A 180 14.70 17.52 -10.11
N ILE A 181 14.80 16.80 -8.98
CA ILE A 181 14.55 15.35 -8.93
C ILE A 181 13.08 15.07 -9.27
N ARG A 182 12.15 15.90 -8.77
CA ARG A 182 10.73 15.75 -9.09
C ARG A 182 10.49 15.89 -10.59
N ASP A 183 11.09 16.88 -11.24
CA ASP A 183 10.99 17.05 -12.70
C ASP A 183 11.61 15.86 -13.45
N TYR A 184 12.77 15.38 -13.00
CA TYR A 184 13.40 14.19 -13.59
C TYR A 184 12.53 12.95 -13.48
N LEU A 185 11.88 12.72 -12.33
CA LEU A 185 10.95 11.60 -12.18
C LEU A 185 9.70 11.76 -13.06
N LEU A 186 9.19 12.99 -13.25
CA LEU A 186 8.08 13.23 -14.17
C LEU A 186 8.47 12.86 -15.61
N ARG A 187 9.66 13.30 -16.06
CA ARG A 187 10.20 12.96 -17.39
C ARG A 187 10.52 11.47 -17.53
N LEU A 188 11.07 10.86 -16.49
CA LEU A 188 11.36 9.42 -16.41
C LEU A 188 10.11 8.57 -16.63
N TYR A 189 8.99 8.96 -16.01
CA TYR A 189 7.71 8.27 -16.18
C TYR A 189 7.17 8.35 -17.61
N ASP A 190 7.42 9.46 -18.30
CA ASP A 190 6.99 9.68 -19.68
C ASP A 190 8.08 9.24 -20.70
N ASN A 191 9.16 8.56 -20.23
CA ASN A 191 10.33 8.12 -20.99
C ASN A 191 10.99 9.23 -21.85
N GLN A 192 10.95 10.48 -21.36
CA GLN A 192 11.54 11.63 -22.02
C GLN A 192 13.03 11.76 -21.68
N THR A 193 13.86 12.14 -22.66
CA THR A 193 15.28 12.42 -22.46
C THR A 193 15.51 13.37 -21.28
N ILE A 194 16.40 12.99 -20.38
CA ILE A 194 16.81 13.81 -19.23
C ILE A 194 18.20 14.35 -19.51
N SER A 195 18.32 15.67 -19.57
CA SER A 195 19.60 16.34 -19.71
C SER A 195 19.83 17.31 -18.55
N ARG A 196 21.06 17.31 -18.05
CA ARG A 196 21.50 18.22 -16.99
C ARG A 196 22.86 18.79 -17.36
N ARG A 197 22.89 20.12 -17.50
CA ARG A 197 24.13 20.85 -17.75
C ARG A 197 24.78 21.23 -16.43
N THR A 198 26.00 20.77 -16.21
CA THR A 198 26.86 21.20 -15.10
C THR A 198 27.91 22.18 -15.60
N ARG A 199 28.73 22.75 -14.70
CA ARG A 199 29.81 23.67 -15.08
C ARG A 199 30.89 22.99 -15.95
N SER A 200 31.11 21.69 -15.80
CA SER A 200 32.17 20.93 -16.48
C SER A 200 31.66 20.04 -17.60
N GLN A 201 30.42 19.55 -17.54
CA GLN A 201 29.88 18.58 -18.48
C GLN A 201 28.36 18.65 -18.62
N THR A 202 27.84 18.25 -19.78
CA THR A 202 26.41 17.97 -19.97
C THR A 202 26.22 16.47 -19.86
N ILE A 203 25.38 16.03 -18.91
CA ILE A 203 24.96 14.64 -18.80
C ILE A 203 23.62 14.52 -19.52
N GLU A 204 23.52 13.59 -20.45
CA GLU A 204 22.30 13.29 -21.20
C GLU A 204 22.02 11.80 -21.05
N VAL A 205 20.78 11.49 -20.65
CA VAL A 205 20.25 10.14 -20.55
C VAL A 205 19.09 10.05 -21.54
N GLU A 206 19.36 9.40 -22.66
CA GLU A 206 18.35 9.05 -23.63
C GLU A 206 17.51 7.89 -23.10
N ASP A 207 16.23 7.93 -23.44
CA ASP A 207 15.31 6.83 -23.20
C ASP A 207 15.29 6.29 -21.75
N PRO A 208 15.14 7.18 -20.74
CA PRO A 208 15.32 6.81 -19.35
C PRO A 208 14.11 6.01 -18.85
N ALA A 209 14.37 4.97 -18.08
CA ALA A 209 13.35 4.18 -17.39
C ALA A 209 13.92 3.51 -16.14
N LEU A 210 13.11 3.42 -15.07
CA LEU A 210 13.44 2.66 -13.86
C LEU A 210 12.21 1.91 -13.36
N VAL A 211 12.45 0.77 -12.70
CA VAL A 211 11.44 0.13 -11.87
C VAL A 211 11.59 0.62 -10.44
N ILE A 212 10.56 1.24 -9.88
CA ILE A 212 10.59 1.85 -8.55
C ILE A 212 9.68 1.08 -7.59
N LEU A 213 10.27 0.54 -6.53
CA LEU A 213 9.54 -0.04 -5.41
C LEU A 213 9.92 0.72 -4.14
N GLY A 214 9.06 1.66 -3.77
CA GLY A 214 9.17 2.37 -2.49
C GLY A 214 8.52 1.55 -1.39
N THR A 215 9.18 1.39 -0.25
CA THR A 215 8.56 0.86 0.96
C THR A 215 8.64 1.89 2.08
N THR A 216 7.60 1.99 2.89
CA THR A 216 7.55 2.99 3.97
C THR A 216 6.55 2.58 5.04
N VAL A 217 6.70 3.15 6.23
CA VAL A 217 5.66 3.02 7.25
C VAL A 217 4.41 3.79 6.83
N THR A 218 3.23 3.17 6.96
CA THR A 218 1.94 3.78 6.59
C THR A 218 1.74 5.16 7.24
N ASP A 219 1.91 5.26 8.56
CA ASP A 219 1.70 6.53 9.28
C ASP A 219 2.73 7.59 8.87
N THR A 220 3.98 7.17 8.61
CA THR A 220 5.03 8.06 8.11
C THR A 220 4.64 8.63 6.75
N PHE A 221 4.06 7.81 5.87
CA PHE A 221 3.57 8.27 4.58
C PHE A 221 2.43 9.28 4.73
N LEU A 222 1.41 8.98 5.53
CA LEU A 222 0.26 9.87 5.78
C LEU A 222 0.65 11.21 6.42
N GLN A 223 1.74 11.25 7.20
CA GLN A 223 2.27 12.46 7.81
C GLN A 223 3.10 13.30 6.84
N ASN A 224 3.77 12.66 5.88
CA ASN A 224 4.75 13.30 5.01
C ASN A 224 4.23 13.64 3.62
N VAL A 225 3.19 12.96 3.16
CA VAL A 225 2.53 13.21 1.87
C VAL A 225 1.14 13.75 2.18
N THR A 226 0.77 14.92 1.65
CA THR A 226 -0.57 15.47 1.90
C THR A 226 -1.58 14.90 0.91
N LEU A 227 -2.87 15.07 1.18
CA LEU A 227 -3.93 14.67 0.24
C LEU A 227 -3.79 15.43 -1.09
N GLU A 228 -3.44 16.71 -1.05
CA GLU A 228 -3.17 17.52 -2.24
C GLU A 228 -2.02 16.94 -3.05
N SER A 229 -0.92 16.54 -2.40
CA SER A 229 0.19 15.84 -3.08
C SER A 229 -0.26 14.49 -3.64
N MET A 230 -1.05 13.70 -2.92
CA MET A 230 -1.57 12.43 -3.43
C MET A 230 -2.42 12.57 -4.69
N LEU A 231 -3.17 13.67 -4.77
CA LEU A 231 -4.04 13.98 -5.90
C LEU A 231 -3.31 14.78 -7.00
N ASP A 232 -2.04 15.12 -6.82
CA ASP A 232 -1.26 15.79 -7.86
C ASP A 232 -0.83 14.84 -8.98
N GLY A 233 -0.28 15.38 -10.06
CA GLY A 233 0.16 14.57 -11.20
C GLY A 233 1.33 13.63 -10.89
N PHE A 234 2.15 13.92 -9.88
CA PHE A 234 3.33 13.13 -9.53
C PHE A 234 2.95 11.89 -8.73
N MET A 235 2.22 12.02 -7.63
CA MET A 235 1.87 10.85 -6.80
C MET A 235 0.88 9.90 -7.48
N GLN A 236 0.11 10.38 -8.45
CA GLN A 236 -0.72 9.54 -9.33
C GLN A 236 0.12 8.61 -10.25
N ARG A 237 1.43 8.86 -10.40
CA ARG A 237 2.35 7.98 -11.13
C ARG A 237 2.78 6.75 -10.33
N PHE A 238 2.47 6.68 -9.04
CA PHE A 238 2.71 5.50 -8.23
C PHE A 238 1.43 4.68 -8.06
N GLN A 239 1.58 3.36 -8.01
CA GLN A 239 0.58 2.45 -7.45
C GLN A 239 0.75 2.38 -5.93
N TYR A 240 -0.29 1.98 -5.22
CA TYR A 240 -0.23 1.80 -3.77
C TYR A 240 -0.64 0.38 -3.40
N VAL A 241 0.05 -0.15 -2.40
CA VAL A 241 -0.26 -1.43 -1.77
C VAL A 241 -0.21 -1.25 -0.27
N ILE A 242 -1.25 -1.68 0.43
CA ILE A 242 -1.27 -1.70 1.90
C ILE A 242 -0.94 -3.13 2.35
N ALA A 243 0.26 -3.30 2.90
CA ALA A 243 0.72 -4.54 3.47
C ALA A 243 0.22 -4.66 4.92
N GLU A 244 -0.84 -5.45 5.11
CA GLU A 244 -1.46 -5.63 6.42
C GLU A 244 -0.64 -6.58 7.28
N ARG A 245 -0.58 -6.29 8.57
CA ARG A 245 0.08 -7.19 9.52
C ARG A 245 -0.63 -8.54 9.52
N ARG A 246 0.18 -9.60 9.47
CA ARG A 246 -0.31 -10.97 9.57
C ARG A 246 -1.03 -11.21 10.91
N PRO A 247 -2.20 -11.89 10.91
CA PRO A 247 -2.94 -12.18 12.14
C PRO A 247 -2.22 -13.23 13.02
N GLU A 248 -1.31 -14.01 12.45
CA GLU A 248 -0.55 -15.01 13.19
C GLU A 248 0.41 -14.38 14.22
N PRO A 249 0.74 -15.10 15.31
CA PRO A 249 1.73 -14.64 16.27
C PRO A 249 3.07 -14.34 15.61
N PRO A 250 3.82 -13.35 16.11
CA PRO A 250 5.11 -13.03 15.56
C PRO A 250 6.07 -14.21 15.69
N MET A 251 6.89 -14.43 14.65
CA MET A 251 7.87 -15.51 14.64
C MET A 251 9.16 -15.05 15.31
N PRO A 252 9.73 -15.82 16.26
CA PRO A 252 10.94 -15.42 16.96
C PRO A 252 12.20 -15.50 16.08
N LEU A 253 12.20 -16.36 15.05
CA LEU A 253 13.31 -16.58 14.12
C LEU A 253 12.76 -16.76 12.72
N TYR A 254 13.46 -16.19 11.74
CA TYR A 254 13.15 -16.37 10.32
C TYR A 254 14.04 -17.46 9.72
N THR A 255 13.46 -18.30 8.87
CA THR A 255 14.15 -19.41 8.22
C THR A 255 14.33 -19.21 6.72
N MET A 256 14.16 -17.96 6.23
CA MET A 256 14.28 -17.67 4.79
C MET A 256 15.71 -17.83 4.24
N ASP A 257 16.71 -17.71 5.12
CA ASP A 257 18.12 -17.87 4.75
C ASP A 257 18.60 -19.35 4.88
N ASP A 258 17.69 -20.30 5.16
CA ASP A 258 18.06 -21.72 5.21
C ASP A 258 18.33 -22.30 3.80
N ALA A 259 19.20 -23.32 3.74
CA ALA A 259 19.61 -23.89 2.47
C ALA A 259 18.45 -24.46 1.62
N PRO A 260 17.43 -25.14 2.20
CA PRO A 260 16.27 -25.59 1.44
C PRO A 260 15.44 -24.45 0.83
N THR A 261 15.18 -23.38 1.59
CA THR A 261 14.40 -22.22 1.13
C THR A 261 15.15 -21.47 0.05
N SER A 262 16.44 -21.16 0.29
CA SER A 262 17.27 -20.49 -0.70
C SER A 262 17.34 -21.28 -2.00
N ARG A 263 17.54 -22.60 -1.94
CA ARG A 263 17.58 -23.45 -3.14
C ARG A 263 16.26 -23.42 -3.90
N ALA A 264 15.13 -23.58 -3.21
CA ALA A 264 13.82 -23.57 -3.85
C ALA A 264 13.51 -22.23 -4.55
N LEU A 265 13.89 -21.12 -3.92
CA LEU A 265 13.74 -19.78 -4.50
C LEU A 265 14.64 -19.59 -5.73
N THR A 266 15.91 -20.00 -5.65
CA THR A 266 16.85 -19.95 -6.77
C THR A 266 16.38 -20.81 -7.94
N GLU A 267 16.02 -22.08 -7.71
CA GLU A 267 15.51 -22.97 -8.77
C GLU A 267 14.23 -22.43 -9.42
N ALA A 268 13.36 -21.77 -8.65
CA ALA A 268 12.16 -21.15 -9.18
C ALA A 268 12.44 -19.87 -9.97
N TRP A 269 13.42 -19.07 -9.54
CA TRP A 269 13.90 -17.92 -10.29
C TRP A 269 14.59 -18.34 -11.59
N ASP A 270 15.44 -19.37 -11.55
CA ASP A 270 16.15 -19.90 -12.72
C ASP A 270 15.17 -20.33 -13.83
N ARG A 271 14.00 -20.86 -13.48
CA ARG A 271 12.95 -21.16 -14.48
C ARG A 271 12.44 -19.90 -15.18
N VAL A 272 12.27 -18.81 -14.44
CA VAL A 272 11.82 -17.52 -14.99
C VAL A 272 12.93 -16.89 -15.84
N SER A 273 14.16 -16.80 -15.32
CA SER A 273 15.27 -16.15 -16.01
C SER A 273 15.75 -16.90 -17.25
N ASN A 274 15.49 -18.21 -17.35
CA ASN A 274 15.78 -19.03 -18.53
C ASN A 274 14.60 -19.14 -19.51
N THR A 275 13.46 -18.49 -19.25
CA THR A 275 12.34 -18.43 -20.19
C THR A 275 12.75 -17.60 -21.42
N THR A 276 12.33 -18.03 -22.61
CA THR A 276 12.57 -17.28 -23.85
C THR A 276 11.90 -15.91 -23.78
N ILE A 277 12.71 -14.85 -23.85
CA ILE A 277 12.23 -13.46 -23.91
C ILE A 277 12.38 -12.88 -25.31
N HIS A 278 11.44 -12.02 -25.69
CA HIS A 278 11.46 -11.27 -26.94
C HIS A 278 11.69 -9.78 -26.65
N SER A 279 12.33 -9.07 -27.57
CA SER A 279 12.54 -7.62 -27.42
C SER A 279 11.22 -6.83 -27.50
N LEU A 280 10.25 -7.35 -28.26
CA LEU A 280 8.94 -6.73 -28.44
C LEU A 280 7.83 -7.78 -28.36
N TYR A 281 6.92 -7.57 -27.42
CA TYR A 281 5.67 -8.31 -27.32
C TYR A 281 4.53 -7.49 -27.91
N THR A 282 3.48 -8.15 -28.39
CA THR A 282 2.26 -7.48 -28.88
C THR A 282 1.05 -7.93 -28.08
N ALA A 283 0.21 -6.99 -27.63
CA ALA A 283 -1.07 -7.34 -27.01
C ALA A 283 -2.04 -7.88 -28.05
N SER A 284 -2.56 -9.09 -27.83
CA SER A 284 -3.52 -9.71 -28.74
C SER A 284 -4.85 -8.94 -28.76
N PRO A 285 -5.65 -9.06 -29.84
CA PRO A 285 -6.99 -8.48 -29.89
C PRO A 285 -7.88 -8.90 -28.70
N GLU A 286 -7.78 -10.16 -28.28
CA GLU A 286 -8.53 -10.72 -27.15
C GLU A 286 -8.07 -10.10 -25.83
N ALA A 287 -6.76 -9.89 -25.64
CA ALA A 287 -6.24 -9.19 -24.47
C ALA A 287 -6.80 -7.75 -24.42
N ILE A 288 -6.80 -7.03 -25.55
CA ILE A 288 -7.36 -5.68 -25.62
C ILE A 288 -8.87 -5.68 -25.30
N GLU A 289 -9.62 -6.69 -25.76
CA GLU A 289 -11.04 -6.83 -25.43
C GLU A 289 -11.26 -7.05 -23.93
N VAL A 290 -10.47 -7.93 -23.31
CA VAL A 290 -10.50 -8.17 -21.85
C VAL A 290 -10.19 -6.86 -21.10
N TYR A 291 -9.17 -6.12 -21.52
CA TYR A 291 -8.84 -4.81 -20.94
C TYR A 291 -10.05 -3.88 -20.99
N CYS A 292 -10.67 -3.71 -22.15
CA CYS A 292 -11.78 -2.78 -22.35
C CYS A 292 -13.00 -3.19 -21.50
N THR A 293 -13.28 -4.48 -21.43
CA THR A 293 -14.39 -5.04 -20.65
C THR A 293 -14.18 -4.81 -19.16
N GLN A 294 -13.00 -5.15 -18.64
CA GLN A 294 -12.69 -4.97 -17.22
C GLN A 294 -12.53 -3.50 -16.85
N PHE A 295 -12.01 -2.65 -17.73
CA PHE A 295 -11.97 -1.20 -17.52
C PHE A 295 -13.37 -0.65 -17.26
N ARG A 296 -14.36 -0.97 -18.12
CA ARG A 296 -15.75 -0.49 -17.95
C ARG A 296 -16.40 -1.04 -16.69
N ARG A 297 -16.15 -2.31 -16.36
CA ARG A 297 -16.66 -2.93 -15.14
C ARG A 297 -16.08 -2.26 -13.90
N LEU A 298 -14.76 -2.28 -13.74
CA LEU A 298 -14.08 -1.76 -12.55
C LEU A 298 -14.28 -0.25 -12.38
N PHE A 299 -14.45 0.50 -13.46
CA PHE A 299 -14.76 1.94 -13.36
C PHE A 299 -16.11 2.20 -12.70
N ARG A 300 -17.09 1.31 -12.88
CA ARG A 300 -18.38 1.37 -12.17
C ARG A 300 -18.27 0.91 -10.72
N ASP A 301 -17.39 -0.04 -10.44
CA ASP A 301 -17.24 -0.62 -9.11
C ASP A 301 -16.41 0.30 -8.16
N HIS A 302 -15.51 1.13 -8.73
CA HIS A 302 -14.60 2.01 -7.99
C HIS A 302 -14.84 3.52 -8.24
N THR A 303 -16.09 3.96 -8.22
CA THR A 303 -16.47 5.37 -8.50
C THR A 303 -15.87 6.40 -7.54
N THR A 304 -15.41 5.98 -6.36
CA THR A 304 -14.76 6.85 -5.37
C THR A 304 -13.29 7.17 -5.71
N VAL A 305 -12.67 6.39 -6.59
CA VAL A 305 -11.29 6.63 -7.02
C VAL A 305 -11.29 7.67 -8.14
N PRO A 306 -10.47 8.74 -8.05
CA PRO A 306 -10.39 9.75 -9.11
C PRO A 306 -10.09 9.12 -10.47
N SER A 307 -10.76 9.60 -11.51
CA SER A 307 -10.68 9.01 -12.86
C SER A 307 -9.26 8.98 -13.43
N SER A 308 -8.44 9.99 -13.12
CA SER A 308 -7.03 10.04 -13.51
C SER A 308 -6.19 8.96 -12.82
N PHE A 309 -6.47 8.69 -11.54
CA PHE A 309 -5.84 7.64 -10.75
C PHE A 309 -6.23 6.26 -11.31
N PHE A 310 -7.53 6.05 -11.51
CA PHE A 310 -8.10 4.83 -12.08
C PHE A 310 -7.46 4.48 -13.43
N ARG A 311 -7.43 5.45 -14.37
CA ARG A 311 -6.88 5.23 -15.72
C ARG A 311 -5.42 4.79 -15.68
N ARG A 312 -4.62 5.40 -14.82
CA ARG A 312 -3.19 5.05 -14.64
C ARG A 312 -3.03 3.67 -14.01
N ILE A 313 -3.82 3.32 -13.00
CA ILE A 313 -3.78 1.98 -12.42
C ILE A 313 -4.08 0.93 -13.47
N LEU A 314 -5.21 1.08 -14.19
CA LEU A 314 -5.64 0.09 -15.15
C LEU A 314 -4.66 -0.02 -16.32
N TRP A 315 -4.16 1.10 -16.85
CA TRP A 315 -3.21 1.06 -17.96
C TRP A 315 -1.94 0.27 -17.63
N ARG A 316 -1.50 0.27 -16.35
CA ARG A 316 -0.37 -0.54 -15.90
C ARG A 316 -0.64 -2.05 -15.94
N SER A 317 -1.89 -2.49 -16.12
CA SER A 317 -2.18 -3.92 -16.34
C SER A 317 -1.41 -4.48 -17.54
N PHE A 318 -1.13 -3.71 -18.60
CA PHE A 318 -0.29 -4.20 -19.69
C PHE A 318 1.16 -4.47 -19.25
N LYS A 319 1.73 -3.61 -18.40
CA LYS A 319 3.06 -3.80 -17.82
C LYS A 319 3.11 -5.08 -16.97
N TYR A 320 2.09 -5.28 -16.13
CA TYR A 320 1.96 -6.49 -15.33
C TYR A 320 1.68 -7.73 -16.19
N ALA A 321 0.96 -7.60 -17.30
CA ALA A 321 0.65 -8.74 -18.17
C ALA A 321 1.92 -9.33 -18.78
N LEU A 322 2.88 -8.48 -19.18
CA LEU A 322 4.20 -8.96 -19.58
C LEU A 322 4.94 -9.69 -18.45
N VAL A 323 4.88 -9.16 -17.22
CA VAL A 323 5.46 -9.85 -16.05
C VAL A 323 4.81 -11.23 -15.86
N TYR A 324 3.48 -11.33 -15.96
CA TYR A 324 2.76 -12.59 -15.84
C TYR A 324 3.03 -13.56 -16.99
N HIS A 325 3.16 -13.05 -18.22
CA HIS A 325 3.46 -13.85 -19.39
C HIS A 325 4.76 -14.66 -19.18
N VAL A 326 5.81 -13.98 -18.74
CA VAL A 326 7.11 -14.61 -18.43
C VAL A 326 7.02 -15.45 -17.15
N LEU A 327 6.32 -14.98 -16.12
CA LEU A 327 6.12 -15.74 -14.88
C LEU A 327 5.42 -17.09 -15.11
N LEU A 328 4.52 -17.16 -16.10
CA LEU A 328 3.82 -18.36 -16.55
C LEU A 328 4.65 -19.25 -17.48
N GLY A 329 5.87 -18.82 -17.85
CA GLY A 329 6.78 -19.57 -18.73
C GLY A 329 6.32 -19.62 -20.18
N LYS A 330 5.53 -18.63 -20.63
CA LYS A 330 5.09 -18.56 -22.03
C LYS A 330 6.24 -18.07 -22.91
N GLU A 331 6.38 -18.71 -24.08
CA GLU A 331 7.49 -18.47 -25.01
C GLU A 331 7.09 -17.61 -26.22
N THR A 332 5.81 -17.27 -26.39
CA THR A 332 5.33 -16.54 -27.56
C THR A 332 5.51 -15.02 -27.38
N PRO A 333 5.76 -14.24 -28.45
CA PRO A 333 5.84 -12.77 -28.36
C PRO A 333 4.46 -12.09 -28.27
N GLU A 334 3.43 -12.78 -27.79
CA GLU A 334 2.04 -12.31 -27.76
C GLU A 334 1.49 -12.32 -26.33
N ILE A 335 1.05 -11.18 -25.84
CA ILE A 335 0.37 -11.05 -24.55
C ILE A 335 -1.10 -11.37 -24.75
N ASP A 336 -1.57 -12.44 -24.11
CA ASP A 336 -2.93 -12.96 -24.31
C ASP A 336 -3.90 -12.52 -23.20
N ALA A 337 -5.16 -12.96 -23.35
CA ALA A 337 -6.24 -12.69 -22.41
C ALA A 337 -5.96 -13.24 -20.99
N GLY A 338 -5.23 -14.34 -20.86
CA GLY A 338 -4.86 -14.94 -19.58
C GLY A 338 -3.83 -14.11 -18.83
N ASP A 339 -2.81 -13.62 -19.54
CA ASP A 339 -1.78 -12.73 -18.98
C ASP A 339 -2.40 -11.47 -18.41
N LEU A 340 -3.27 -10.85 -19.21
CA LEU A 340 -3.99 -9.65 -18.80
C LEU A 340 -5.00 -9.95 -17.68
N GLY A 341 -5.63 -11.12 -17.69
CA GLY A 341 -6.52 -11.56 -16.62
C GLY A 341 -5.85 -11.57 -15.24
N TRP A 342 -4.61 -12.05 -15.15
CA TRP A 342 -3.81 -11.97 -13.91
C TRP A 342 -3.43 -10.53 -13.56
N ALA A 343 -2.99 -9.77 -14.56
CA ALA A 343 -2.60 -8.37 -14.36
C ALA A 343 -3.75 -7.48 -13.86
N ILE A 344 -4.98 -7.74 -14.31
CA ILE A 344 -6.18 -7.02 -13.85
C ILE A 344 -6.44 -7.27 -12.37
N ARG A 345 -6.16 -8.48 -11.85
CA ARG A 345 -6.31 -8.76 -10.41
C ARG A 345 -5.34 -7.93 -9.57
N VAL A 346 -4.12 -7.72 -10.07
CA VAL A 346 -3.16 -6.80 -9.44
C VAL A 346 -3.65 -5.35 -9.50
N ALA A 347 -4.21 -4.93 -10.64
CA ALA A 347 -4.80 -3.61 -10.78
C ALA A 347 -5.99 -3.40 -9.83
N GLU A 348 -6.84 -4.40 -9.63
CA GLU A 348 -7.95 -4.36 -8.68
C GLU A 348 -7.45 -4.22 -7.23
N LEU A 349 -6.40 -4.95 -6.86
CA LEU A 349 -5.74 -4.79 -5.56
C LEU A 349 -5.25 -3.35 -5.36
N HIS A 350 -4.59 -2.76 -6.37
CA HIS A 350 -4.17 -1.37 -6.32
C HIS A 350 -5.33 -0.37 -6.22
N LEU A 351 -6.46 -0.61 -6.88
CA LEU A 351 -7.65 0.24 -6.77
C LEU A 351 -8.23 0.22 -5.36
N GLN A 352 -8.33 -0.98 -4.77
CA GLN A 352 -8.80 -1.15 -3.40
C GLN A 352 -7.88 -0.41 -2.42
N ASP A 353 -6.57 -0.54 -2.57
CA ASP A 353 -5.59 0.10 -1.68
C ASP A 353 -5.50 1.61 -1.89
N ALA A 354 -5.62 2.10 -3.13
CA ALA A 354 -5.71 3.53 -3.41
C ALA A 354 -6.97 4.14 -2.77
N ARG A 355 -8.12 3.46 -2.86
CA ARG A 355 -9.34 3.88 -2.17
C ARG A 355 -9.14 3.91 -0.65
N ASN A 356 -8.62 2.82 -0.07
CA ASN A 356 -8.36 2.72 1.36
C ASN A 356 -7.43 3.82 1.85
N LEU A 357 -6.41 4.17 1.06
CA LEU A 357 -5.47 5.23 1.37
C LEU A 357 -6.14 6.62 1.33
N LEU A 358 -6.95 6.90 0.32
CA LEU A 358 -7.72 8.16 0.22
C LEU A 358 -8.71 8.29 1.38
N ASP A 359 -9.35 7.20 1.78
CA ASP A 359 -10.26 7.18 2.94
C ASP A 359 -9.51 7.51 4.24
N ARG A 360 -8.29 7.00 4.42
CA ARG A 360 -7.44 7.34 5.58
C ARG A 360 -7.05 8.82 5.61
N TYR A 361 -6.79 9.45 4.46
CA TYR A 361 -6.56 10.90 4.40
C TYR A 361 -7.79 11.71 4.82
N ASN A 362 -8.98 11.29 4.38
CA ASN A 362 -10.23 11.93 4.78
C ASN A 362 -10.47 11.81 6.30
N MET A 363 -10.17 10.66 6.89
CA MET A 363 -10.22 10.48 8.35
C MET A 363 -9.22 11.38 9.07
N SER A 364 -7.96 11.43 8.63
CA SER A 364 -6.94 12.30 9.24
C SER A 364 -7.31 13.79 9.13
N TYR A 365 -7.90 14.21 8.00
CA TYR A 365 -8.43 15.57 7.86
C TYR A 365 -9.53 15.84 8.89
N LEU A 366 -10.48 14.92 9.03
CA LEU A 366 -11.56 15.03 10.02
C LEU A 366 -11.02 15.12 11.45
N GLU A 367 -10.06 14.27 11.82
CA GLU A 367 -9.39 14.32 13.14
C GLU A 367 -8.75 15.69 13.39
N LYS A 368 -8.03 16.24 12.41
CA LYS A 368 -7.42 17.58 12.51
C LYS A 368 -8.48 18.66 12.72
N VAL A 369 -9.62 18.57 12.02
CA VAL A 369 -10.75 19.49 12.19
C VAL A 369 -11.33 19.39 13.61
N VAL A 370 -11.51 18.16 14.12
CA VAL A 370 -12.01 17.93 15.48
C VAL A 370 -11.03 18.49 16.51
N CYS A 371 -9.73 18.25 16.40
CA CYS A 371 -8.72 18.80 17.32
C CYS A 371 -8.74 20.34 17.35
N LYS A 372 -8.85 21.00 16.19
CA LYS A 372 -8.98 22.46 16.11
C LYS A 372 -10.27 22.95 16.77
N ALA A 373 -11.36 22.22 16.60
CA ALA A 373 -12.63 22.51 17.22
C ALA A 373 -12.59 22.34 18.75
N GLU A 374 -11.88 21.33 19.26
CA GLU A 374 -11.62 21.14 20.69
C GLU A 374 -10.73 22.25 21.28
N ALA A 375 -9.68 22.65 20.58
CA ALA A 375 -8.86 23.80 20.98
C ALA A 375 -9.69 25.09 21.05
N LEU A 376 -10.62 25.30 20.11
CA LEU A 376 -11.58 26.40 20.16
C LEU A 376 -12.52 26.27 21.37
N ALA A 377 -13.03 25.06 21.66
CA ALA A 377 -13.88 24.81 22.82
C ALA A 377 -13.16 25.11 24.15
N GLN A 378 -11.88 24.74 24.25
CA GLN A 378 -11.03 25.04 25.40
C GLN A 378 -10.85 26.56 25.56
N ARG A 379 -10.60 27.30 24.47
CA ARG A 379 -10.54 28.77 24.49
C ARG A 379 -11.85 29.41 24.94
N LEU A 380 -12.98 28.89 24.48
CA LEU A 380 -14.31 29.39 24.82
C LEU A 380 -14.80 28.92 26.20
N ARG A 381 -14.11 27.93 26.81
CA ARG A 381 -14.51 27.24 28.04
C ARG A 381 -15.93 26.65 28.00
N ARG A 382 -16.42 26.35 26.79
CA ARG A 382 -17.72 25.71 26.54
C ARG A 382 -17.71 25.07 25.15
N ALA A 383 -18.70 24.23 24.88
CA ALA A 383 -18.91 23.71 23.54
C ALA A 383 -19.20 24.87 22.56
N PRO A 384 -18.44 24.99 21.45
CA PRO A 384 -18.69 25.99 20.42
C PRO A 384 -19.99 25.65 19.68
N SER A 385 -20.75 26.68 19.30
CA SER A 385 -21.91 26.54 18.42
C SER A 385 -21.49 26.30 16.97
N PRO A 386 -22.37 25.77 16.10
CA PRO A 386 -22.04 25.57 14.68
C PRO A 386 -21.56 26.84 13.96
N ARG A 387 -22.08 28.02 14.34
CA ARG A 387 -21.62 29.30 13.78
C ARG A 387 -20.20 29.65 14.22
N GLU A 388 -19.87 29.39 15.49
CA GLU A 388 -18.53 29.63 16.04
C GLU A 388 -17.50 28.65 15.51
N LEU A 389 -17.91 27.40 15.23
CA LEU A 389 -17.07 26.42 14.55
C LEU A 389 -16.71 26.86 13.13
N ILE A 390 -17.69 27.33 12.35
CA ILE A 390 -17.46 27.84 10.98
C ILE A 390 -16.55 29.08 11.01
N ALA A 391 -16.75 29.99 11.97
CA ALA A 391 -15.95 31.22 12.08
C ALA A 391 -14.55 30.98 12.67
N GLY A 392 -14.42 30.03 13.60
CA GLY A 392 -13.21 29.81 14.40
C GLY A 392 -12.31 28.67 13.92
N VAL A 393 -12.81 27.80 13.03
CA VAL A 393 -12.05 26.70 12.42
C VAL A 393 -12.15 26.83 10.90
N ARG A 394 -11.09 27.35 10.27
CA ARG A 394 -11.01 27.64 8.82
C ARG A 394 -11.46 26.48 7.92
N ASP A 395 -11.26 25.26 8.37
CA ASP A 395 -11.51 24.03 7.64
C ASP A 395 -12.99 23.58 7.67
N ILE A 396 -13.83 24.20 8.52
CA ILE A 396 -15.28 23.94 8.62
C ILE A 396 -16.02 24.93 7.72
N LYS A 397 -16.41 24.49 6.52
CA LYS A 397 -16.96 25.37 5.48
C LYS A 397 -18.48 25.56 5.52
N ASN A 398 -19.22 24.71 6.23
CA ASN A 398 -20.68 24.73 6.20
C ASN A 398 -21.32 24.19 7.50
N ALA A 399 -22.61 24.47 7.67
CA ALA A 399 -23.38 24.10 8.85
C ALA A 399 -23.53 22.58 9.08
N PRO A 400 -23.71 21.73 8.05
CA PRO A 400 -23.72 20.28 8.23
C PRO A 400 -22.42 19.74 8.83
N MET A 401 -21.27 20.16 8.30
CA MET A 401 -19.96 19.76 8.80
C MET A 401 -19.72 20.25 10.23
N ALA A 402 -20.13 21.49 10.54
CA ALA A 402 -20.03 22.04 11.88
C ALA A 402 -20.86 21.24 12.91
N ARG A 403 -22.08 20.80 12.54
CA ARG A 403 -22.93 19.96 13.40
C ARG A 403 -22.33 18.58 13.63
N PHE A 404 -21.77 17.97 12.58
CA PHE A 404 -21.11 16.68 12.66
C PHE A 404 -19.88 16.71 13.57
N VAL A 405 -19.02 17.72 13.42
CA VAL A 405 -17.86 17.94 14.30
C VAL A 405 -18.30 18.18 15.75
N GLN A 406 -19.36 18.96 15.96
CA GLN A 406 -19.92 19.20 17.29
C GLN A 406 -20.46 17.93 17.96
N GLU A 407 -21.01 16.99 17.17
CA GLU A 407 -21.48 15.70 17.65
C GLU A 407 -20.32 14.78 18.05
N LEU A 408 -19.25 14.76 17.27
CA LEU A 408 -18.01 14.03 17.58
C LEU A 408 -17.30 14.54 18.85
N MET A 409 -17.41 15.84 19.15
CA MET A 409 -16.80 16.46 20.34
C MET A 409 -17.58 16.22 21.65
N ARG A 410 -18.78 15.64 21.60
CA ARG A 410 -19.56 15.42 22.82
C ARG A 410 -18.90 14.30 23.66
N PRO A 411 -18.62 14.53 24.96
CA PRO A 411 -18.13 13.47 25.82
C PRO A 411 -19.15 12.33 25.85
N GLN A 412 -18.70 11.10 25.61
CA GLN A 412 -19.54 9.92 25.82
C GLN A 412 -19.87 9.86 27.31
N GLY A 413 -21.11 10.20 27.66
CA GLY A 413 -21.56 10.20 29.04
C GLY A 413 -21.48 8.80 29.66
N PRO A 414 -21.37 8.69 30.99
CA PRO A 414 -21.41 7.40 31.66
C PRO A 414 -22.71 6.69 31.28
N GLN A 415 -22.56 5.46 30.80
CA GLN A 415 -23.66 4.54 30.50
C GLN A 415 -24.52 4.45 31.77
N ARG A 416 -25.72 5.05 31.74
CA ARG A 416 -26.68 4.92 32.84
C ARG A 416 -27.08 3.45 32.88
N ASP A 417 -26.68 2.74 33.93
CA ASP A 417 -27.21 1.43 34.28
C ASP A 417 -28.73 1.52 34.35
N ALA A 418 -29.39 1.02 33.32
CA ALA A 418 -30.82 0.79 33.31
C ALA A 418 -31.10 -0.45 34.16
N ASN A 419 -30.96 -0.31 35.49
CA ASN A 419 -31.44 -1.28 36.48
C ASN A 419 -31.59 -0.59 37.85
N ALA A 420 -32.50 0.38 37.92
CA ALA A 420 -32.97 0.93 39.18
C ALA A 420 -34.44 1.33 39.09
N SER A 421 -35.30 0.35 38.78
CA SER A 421 -36.74 0.48 39.00
C SER A 421 -37.39 -0.88 39.28
N SER A 422 -37.06 -1.45 40.44
CA SER A 422 -37.93 -2.40 41.12
C SER A 422 -37.88 -2.09 42.63
N ARG A 423 -38.82 -1.23 43.07
CA ARG A 423 -39.19 -1.17 44.49
C ARG A 423 -39.87 -2.49 44.84
N PRO A 424 -39.56 -3.14 45.98
CA PRO A 424 -40.41 -4.19 46.51
C PRO A 424 -41.61 -3.53 47.20
N MET A 425 -42.83 -3.99 46.88
CA MET A 425 -43.98 -3.79 47.77
C MET A 425 -43.77 -4.62 49.03
N ALA A 426 -43.98 -3.99 50.18
CA ALA A 426 -44.10 -4.65 51.47
C ALA A 426 -45.54 -4.47 51.99
N ALA A 427 -46.03 -5.54 52.61
CA ALA A 427 -47.32 -5.77 53.27
C ALA A 427 -48.53 -5.98 52.36
#